data_AF-A0A1J5KIR1-F1
#
_entry.id   AF-A0A1J5KIR1-F1
#
_cell.length_a   1.000
_cell.length_b   1.000
_cell.length_c   1.000
_cell.angle_alpha   90.00
_cell.angle_beta   90.00
_cell.angle_gamma   90.00
#
_symmetry.space_group_name_H-M   'P 1'
#
loop_
_entity.id
_entity.type
_entity.pdbx_description
1 polymer ?
#
loop_
_entity_poly.entity_id
_entity_poly.type
_entity_poly.pdbx_seq_one_letter_code
_entity_poly.pdbx_strand_id
1 'polypeptide(L)'
;MKISILSLCFLLLSTTIFAETSLMRSSDVKRSAILEVNNLENRYNKELGVENPLAGGFNDLIPYIMPTPYQENAGSCLYMSHTGIVEWWMNKLNDLQGEDRIDLSERYFMALKTERAGQDTIGNWRTDNIYRLNAESKIALNDDYRYTKGHYKKVDGVRVASTEDDKAAKYGTRYNWISFKDEISKDKLLDTPKFKRNVLLVDKEENQWNVAQAPLNIVDKVKEALVTNKAPVLVIYNHQGFWHANIVFGFNDNVKNECPFVSSFKPYMDERSVALIEKANSTKSPKKKEKYLRKAKRFTERGDKVQSRFEEIGGCSGKGAFYVRDSIFPNEDMPIYDYDLNKEGEEKNLNSTLILREYEWLTTTANHIIQILPANE
;
A
#
# COMPACT_ATOMS: atom_id res chain seq x y z
N MET A 1 -17.32 -69.37 22.12
CA MET A 1 -16.45 -68.43 21.39
C MET A 1 -16.77 -67.03 21.92
N LYS A 2 -15.90 -66.46 22.76
CA LYS A 2 -16.15 -65.22 23.52
C LYS A 2 -15.72 -64.01 22.68
N ILE A 3 -16.61 -63.03 22.53
CA ILE A 3 -16.31 -61.72 21.93
C ILE A 3 -16.02 -60.77 23.10
N SER A 4 -14.77 -60.30 23.20
CA SER A 4 -14.39 -59.24 24.14
C SER A 4 -14.49 -57.88 23.45
N ILE A 5 -15.40 -57.06 23.97
CA ILE A 5 -15.43 -55.61 23.80
C ILE A 5 -14.41 -55.05 24.81
N LEU A 6 -13.33 -54.45 24.34
CA LEU A 6 -12.52 -53.57 25.18
C LEU A 6 -12.36 -52.23 24.48
N SER A 7 -12.95 -51.22 25.10
CA SER A 7 -13.10 -49.86 24.63
C SER A 7 -11.77 -49.13 24.42
N LEU A 8 -11.62 -48.67 23.18
CA LEU A 8 -11.21 -47.33 22.77
C LEU A 8 -11.28 -46.29 23.91
N CYS A 9 -10.14 -45.90 24.51
CA CYS A 9 -10.07 -44.78 25.46
C CYS A 9 -8.71 -44.08 25.51
N PHE A 10 -7.95 -44.05 24.40
CA PHE A 10 -6.68 -43.33 24.36
C PHE A 10 -6.52 -42.62 23.01
N LEU A 11 -7.35 -41.60 22.74
CA LEU A 11 -7.19 -40.71 21.58
C LEU A 11 -8.08 -39.45 21.70
N LEU A 12 -8.11 -38.80 22.86
CA LEU A 12 -8.86 -37.53 23.05
C LEU A 12 -8.14 -36.56 24.00
N LEU A 13 -6.81 -36.42 23.87
CA LEU A 13 -6.06 -35.42 24.64
C LEU A 13 -5.11 -34.52 23.82
N SER A 14 -5.16 -34.57 22.48
CA SER A 14 -4.31 -33.72 21.62
C SER A 14 -5.09 -32.71 20.76
N THR A 15 -6.42 -32.68 20.80
CA THR A 15 -7.23 -31.77 19.96
C THR A 15 -7.85 -30.60 20.71
N THR A 16 -7.81 -30.57 22.05
CA THR A 16 -8.36 -29.46 22.84
C THR A 16 -7.37 -28.30 23.03
N ILE A 17 -6.06 -28.55 22.94
CA ILE A 17 -5.02 -27.52 23.16
C ILE A 17 -4.89 -26.56 21.95
N PHE A 18 -5.20 -27.01 20.73
CA PHE A 18 -5.15 -26.16 19.53
C PHE A 18 -6.41 -25.28 19.34
N ALA A 19 -7.56 -25.72 19.85
CA ALA A 19 -8.79 -24.93 19.80
C ALA A 19 -8.81 -23.82 20.88
N GLU A 20 -8.28 -24.10 22.08
CA GLU A 20 -8.18 -23.09 23.15
C GLU A 20 -7.09 -22.05 22.89
N THR A 21 -5.96 -22.42 22.26
CA THR A 21 -4.92 -21.45 21.86
C THR A 21 -5.36 -20.55 20.70
N SER A 22 -6.18 -21.06 19.78
CA SER A 22 -6.85 -20.28 18.72
C SER A 22 -7.90 -19.31 19.30
N LEU A 23 -8.73 -19.79 20.24
CA LEU A 23 -9.72 -18.94 20.92
C LEU A 23 -9.06 -17.89 21.83
N MET A 24 -7.96 -18.23 22.53
CA MET A 24 -7.18 -17.28 23.33
C MET A 24 -6.45 -16.24 22.47
N ARG A 25 -5.84 -16.63 21.34
CA ARG A 25 -5.32 -15.67 20.35
C ARG A 25 -6.43 -14.80 19.79
N SER A 26 -7.60 -15.35 19.49
CA SER A 26 -8.76 -14.55 19.06
C SER A 26 -9.23 -13.60 20.15
N SER A 27 -9.15 -13.96 21.44
CA SER A 27 -9.58 -13.11 22.55
C SER A 27 -8.57 -12.03 22.93
N ASP A 28 -7.28 -12.30 22.78
CA ASP A 28 -6.22 -11.30 22.96
C ASP A 28 -6.17 -10.32 21.77
N VAL A 29 -6.47 -10.79 20.54
CA VAL A 29 -6.66 -9.94 19.35
C VAL A 29 -7.97 -9.13 19.43
N LYS A 30 -9.06 -9.71 19.94
CA LYS A 30 -10.32 -8.98 20.25
C LYS A 30 -10.11 -7.82 21.23
N ARG A 31 -9.16 -7.95 22.16
CA ARG A 31 -8.79 -6.89 23.09
C ARG A 31 -7.86 -5.87 22.42
N SER A 32 -6.97 -6.30 21.52
CA SER A 32 -6.03 -5.41 20.83
C SER A 32 -6.69 -4.46 19.84
N ALA A 33 -7.76 -4.86 19.13
CA ALA A 33 -8.45 -4.01 18.15
C ALA A 33 -9.32 -2.90 18.79
N ILE A 34 -10.01 -3.20 19.91
CA ILE A 34 -10.69 -2.18 20.74
C ILE A 34 -9.66 -1.29 21.43
N LEU A 35 -8.51 -1.86 21.82
CA LEU A 35 -7.35 -1.09 22.24
C LEU A 35 -6.74 -0.30 21.09
N GLU A 36 -6.91 -0.62 19.81
CA GLU A 36 -6.26 0.09 18.70
C GLU A 36 -6.97 1.40 18.36
N VAL A 37 -8.31 1.42 18.40
CA VAL A 37 -9.12 2.64 18.30
C VAL A 37 -8.97 3.50 19.56
N ASN A 38 -9.03 2.89 20.76
CA ASN A 38 -8.77 3.59 22.02
C ASN A 38 -7.29 3.98 22.21
N ASN A 39 -6.33 3.28 21.60
CA ASN A 39 -4.90 3.63 21.58
C ASN A 39 -4.58 4.60 20.46
N LEU A 40 -5.38 4.77 19.42
CA LEU A 40 -5.24 5.91 18.50
C LEU A 40 -5.63 7.20 19.23
N GLU A 41 -6.69 7.16 20.04
CA GLU A 41 -7.03 8.26 20.97
C GLU A 41 -5.96 8.42 22.08
N ASN A 42 -5.52 7.34 22.74
CA ASN A 42 -4.54 7.43 23.84
C ASN A 42 -3.10 7.69 23.39
N ARG A 43 -2.63 7.19 22.24
CA ARG A 43 -1.27 7.47 21.70
C ARG A 43 -1.13 8.93 21.30
N TYR A 44 -2.18 9.53 20.73
CA TYR A 44 -2.20 10.97 20.44
C TYR A 44 -2.26 11.82 21.71
N ASN A 45 -3.02 11.39 22.72
CA ASN A 45 -3.13 12.11 23.99
C ASN A 45 -1.84 12.06 24.84
N LYS A 46 -0.96 11.07 24.63
CA LYS A 46 0.18 10.82 25.55
C LYS A 46 1.47 11.58 25.23
N GLU A 47 1.69 12.06 23.99
CA GLU A 47 3.00 12.63 23.64
C GLU A 47 3.03 14.11 23.22
N LEU A 48 1.93 14.79 22.88
CA LEU A 48 2.04 16.21 22.44
C LEU A 48 0.87 17.15 22.80
N GLY A 49 -0.10 16.76 23.65
CA GLY A 49 -1.27 17.61 23.91
C GLY A 49 -2.03 17.97 22.62
N VAL A 50 -1.99 17.07 21.63
CA VAL A 50 -2.55 17.27 20.29
C VAL A 50 -4.01 16.85 20.33
N GLU A 51 -4.89 17.74 19.89
CA GLU A 51 -6.31 17.47 19.64
C GLU A 51 -6.46 16.17 18.82
N ASN A 52 -7.44 15.33 19.18
CA ASN A 52 -7.79 14.12 18.44
C ASN A 52 -7.80 14.41 16.93
N PRO A 53 -6.91 13.80 16.11
CA PRO A 53 -6.76 14.14 14.69
C PRO A 53 -8.00 13.77 13.85
N LEU A 54 -8.91 13.00 14.43
CA LEU A 54 -10.20 12.63 13.85
C LEU A 54 -11.31 13.66 14.16
N ALA A 55 -11.14 14.48 15.19
CA ALA A 55 -12.16 15.42 15.63
C ALA A 55 -12.39 16.51 14.57
N GLY A 56 -13.64 16.62 14.11
CA GLY A 56 -14.05 17.59 13.08
C GLY A 56 -13.56 17.28 11.66
N GLY A 57 -12.98 16.10 11.43
CA GLY A 57 -12.59 15.63 10.10
C GLY A 57 -13.66 14.74 9.43
N PHE A 58 -13.49 14.51 8.13
CA PHE A 58 -14.22 13.48 7.40
C PHE A 58 -13.51 12.13 7.60
N ASN A 59 -14.10 11.28 8.46
CA ASN A 59 -13.51 10.02 8.92
C ASN A 59 -14.44 8.80 8.71
N ASP A 60 -15.57 8.96 8.03
CA ASP A 60 -16.59 7.93 7.77
C ASP A 60 -16.05 6.65 7.11
N LEU A 61 -14.92 6.73 6.40
CA LEU A 61 -14.39 5.59 5.64
C LEU A 61 -13.50 4.66 6.50
N ILE A 62 -13.02 5.14 7.65
CA ILE A 62 -12.08 4.44 8.54
C ILE A 62 -12.53 3.03 8.93
N PRO A 63 -13.80 2.78 9.29
CA PRO A 63 -14.22 1.47 9.80
C PRO A 63 -13.94 0.30 8.85
N TYR A 64 -13.83 0.57 7.54
CA TYR A 64 -13.63 -0.43 6.49
C TYR A 64 -12.18 -0.49 5.96
N ILE A 65 -11.27 0.36 6.46
CA ILE A 65 -9.86 0.37 6.03
C ILE A 65 -9.10 -0.76 6.71
N MET A 66 -8.43 -1.59 5.90
CA MET A 66 -7.55 -2.67 6.37
C MET A 66 -6.10 -2.20 6.48
N PRO A 67 -5.29 -2.76 7.40
CA PRO A 67 -3.83 -2.62 7.34
C PRO A 67 -3.28 -3.33 6.10
N THR A 68 -2.01 -3.09 5.73
CA THR A 68 -1.34 -3.77 4.59
C THR A 68 0.05 -4.24 4.99
N PRO A 69 0.55 -5.35 4.43
CA PRO A 69 1.92 -5.79 4.61
C PRO A 69 2.95 -4.75 4.16
N TYR A 70 4.12 -4.73 4.79
CA TYR A 70 5.23 -3.90 4.32
C TYR A 70 5.77 -4.47 3.01
N GLN A 71 5.70 -3.67 1.94
CA GLN A 71 6.03 -4.16 0.61
C GLN A 71 7.53 -4.48 0.42
N GLU A 72 8.39 -3.96 1.29
CA GLU A 72 9.84 -3.95 1.16
C GLU A 72 10.30 -3.41 -0.22
N ASN A 73 11.04 -4.21 -0.99
CA ASN A 73 11.61 -3.80 -2.27
C ASN A 73 10.91 -4.46 -3.48
N ALA A 74 9.70 -4.99 -3.29
CA ALA A 74 8.90 -5.60 -4.35
C ALA A 74 8.52 -4.57 -5.42
N GLY A 75 8.28 -3.32 -5.04
CA GLY A 75 7.74 -2.28 -5.93
C GLY A 75 6.27 -2.54 -6.26
N SER A 76 5.49 -2.94 -5.25
CA SER A 76 4.10 -3.37 -5.36
C SER A 76 3.09 -2.32 -4.86
N CYS A 77 3.53 -1.13 -4.41
CA CYS A 77 2.68 -0.04 -3.90
C CYS A 77 1.37 0.20 -4.65
N LEU A 78 1.42 0.16 -5.98
CA LEU A 78 0.22 0.35 -6.81
C LEU A 78 -0.82 -0.73 -6.58
N TYR A 79 -0.40 -1.98 -6.51
CA TYR A 79 -1.27 -3.14 -6.30
C TYR A 79 -1.70 -3.23 -4.83
N MET A 80 -0.84 -2.81 -3.90
CA MET A 80 -1.22 -2.61 -2.49
C MET A 80 -2.38 -1.61 -2.36
N SER A 81 -2.29 -0.48 -3.07
CA SER A 81 -3.33 0.55 -3.07
C SER A 81 -4.59 0.13 -3.82
N HIS A 82 -4.46 -0.55 -4.97
CA HIS A 82 -5.65 -1.06 -5.69
C HIS A 82 -6.39 -2.10 -4.86
N THR A 83 -5.67 -3.05 -4.27
CA THR A 83 -6.29 -4.09 -3.43
C THR A 83 -6.96 -3.48 -2.23
N GLY A 84 -6.34 -2.50 -1.56
CA GLY A 84 -6.98 -1.78 -0.45
C GLY A 84 -8.29 -1.08 -0.78
N ILE A 85 -8.44 -0.55 -1.99
CA ILE A 85 -9.72 0.06 -2.40
C ILE A 85 -10.76 -1.01 -2.68
N VAL A 86 -10.36 -2.14 -3.27
CA VAL A 86 -11.27 -3.29 -3.49
C VAL A 86 -11.69 -3.90 -2.16
N GLU A 87 -10.78 -4.10 -1.22
CA GLU A 87 -11.04 -4.53 0.17
C GLU A 87 -12.07 -3.61 0.81
N TRP A 88 -11.81 -2.30 0.75
CA TRP A 88 -12.71 -1.32 1.33
C TRP A 88 -14.12 -1.38 0.74
N TRP A 89 -14.25 -1.55 -0.60
CA TRP A 89 -15.56 -1.70 -1.24
C TRP A 89 -16.25 -3.01 -0.85
N MET A 90 -15.52 -4.13 -0.87
CA MET A 90 -16.04 -5.42 -0.47
C MET A 90 -16.53 -5.39 0.98
N ASN A 91 -15.77 -4.77 1.87
CA ASN A 91 -16.14 -4.62 3.27
C ASN A 91 -17.36 -3.71 3.43
N LYS A 92 -17.38 -2.54 2.77
CA LYS A 92 -18.53 -1.62 2.84
C LYS A 92 -19.82 -2.22 2.29
N LEU A 93 -19.76 -2.88 1.13
CA LEU A 93 -20.95 -3.45 0.47
C LEU A 93 -21.55 -4.62 1.27
N ASN A 94 -20.75 -5.28 2.12
CA ASN A 94 -21.18 -6.37 2.98
C ASN A 94 -21.31 -5.96 4.45
N ASP A 95 -21.15 -4.67 4.77
CA ASP A 95 -21.11 -4.10 6.13
C ASP A 95 -20.17 -4.83 7.10
N LEU A 96 -18.99 -5.22 6.61
CA LEU A 96 -17.96 -5.90 7.39
C LEU A 96 -17.00 -4.88 7.99
N GLN A 97 -16.91 -4.85 9.32
CA GLN A 97 -16.08 -3.90 10.08
C GLN A 97 -15.27 -4.65 11.14
N GLY A 98 -14.22 -4.01 11.67
CA GLY A 98 -13.38 -4.64 12.69
C GLY A 98 -12.74 -5.93 12.19
N GLU A 99 -12.84 -7.00 12.97
CA GLU A 99 -12.25 -8.31 12.65
C GLU A 99 -13.03 -9.08 11.58
N ASP A 100 -14.27 -8.68 11.27
CA ASP A 100 -15.08 -9.35 10.24
C ASP A 100 -14.69 -8.91 8.82
N ARG A 101 -13.80 -7.92 8.70
CA ARG A 101 -13.32 -7.41 7.41
C ARG A 101 -12.55 -8.49 6.64
N ILE A 102 -12.75 -8.48 5.34
CA ILE A 102 -12.06 -9.32 4.37
C ILE A 102 -10.66 -8.74 4.09
N ASP A 103 -9.65 -9.60 4.16
CA ASP A 103 -8.25 -9.34 3.79
C ASP A 103 -7.95 -9.96 2.41
N LEU A 104 -7.77 -9.13 1.39
CA LEU A 104 -7.61 -9.58 0.01
C LEU A 104 -6.13 -9.70 -0.37
N SER A 105 -5.83 -10.61 -1.28
CA SER A 105 -4.45 -10.83 -1.70
C SER A 105 -3.96 -9.76 -2.67
N GLU A 106 -2.98 -8.94 -2.25
CA GLU A 106 -2.33 -8.00 -3.16
C GLU A 106 -1.46 -8.75 -4.19
N ARG A 107 -0.92 -9.90 -3.80
CA ARG A 107 -0.18 -10.80 -4.70
C ARG A 107 -1.08 -11.32 -5.83
N TYR A 108 -2.36 -11.58 -5.58
CA TYR A 108 -3.30 -12.04 -6.60
C TYR A 108 -3.51 -10.93 -7.64
N PHE A 109 -3.68 -9.69 -7.19
CA PHE A 109 -3.76 -8.55 -8.10
C PHE A 109 -2.47 -8.39 -8.92
N MET A 110 -1.29 -8.56 -8.30
CA MET A 110 -0.01 -8.57 -9.01
C MET A 110 0.07 -9.69 -10.06
N ALA A 111 -0.46 -10.88 -9.75
CA ALA A 111 -0.53 -12.02 -10.66
C ALA A 111 -1.38 -11.69 -11.90
N LEU A 112 -2.54 -11.04 -11.74
CA LEU A 112 -3.36 -10.58 -12.87
C LEU A 112 -2.57 -9.68 -13.83
N LYS A 113 -1.70 -8.81 -13.31
CA LYS A 113 -0.80 -8.01 -14.16
C LYS A 113 0.33 -8.84 -14.78
N THR A 114 0.88 -9.82 -14.07
CA THR A 114 1.91 -10.71 -14.63
C THR A 114 1.34 -11.54 -15.79
N GLU A 115 0.13 -12.06 -15.66
CA GLU A 115 -0.59 -12.84 -16.67
C GLU A 115 -1.24 -11.98 -17.77
N ARG A 116 -1.16 -10.65 -17.65
CA ARG A 116 -1.76 -9.70 -18.60
C ARG A 116 -3.29 -9.86 -18.72
N ALA A 117 -3.98 -10.21 -17.64
CA ALA A 117 -5.43 -10.23 -17.59
C ALA A 117 -6.02 -8.87 -18.01
N GLY A 118 -7.00 -8.88 -18.91
CA GLY A 118 -7.69 -7.69 -19.43
C GLY A 118 -6.79 -6.67 -20.14
N GLN A 119 -5.63 -7.07 -20.65
CA GLN A 119 -4.61 -6.15 -21.16
C GLN A 119 -5.06 -5.24 -22.31
N ASP A 120 -6.01 -5.69 -23.11
CA ASP A 120 -6.67 -4.95 -24.18
C ASP A 120 -7.44 -3.72 -23.66
N THR A 121 -7.86 -3.72 -22.40
CA THR A 121 -8.55 -2.60 -21.74
C THR A 121 -7.61 -1.62 -21.03
N ILE A 122 -6.30 -1.90 -21.01
CA ILE A 122 -5.29 -1.11 -20.31
C ILE A 122 -4.63 -0.12 -21.28
N GLY A 123 -5.14 1.11 -21.35
CA GLY A 123 -4.53 2.19 -22.13
C GLY A 123 -3.40 2.90 -21.35
N ASN A 124 -3.69 3.28 -20.10
CA ASN A 124 -2.76 3.89 -19.17
C ASN A 124 -2.64 3.01 -17.92
N TRP A 125 -1.55 2.23 -17.84
CA TRP A 125 -1.29 1.31 -16.74
C TRP A 125 -1.19 2.00 -15.36
N ARG A 126 -1.01 3.32 -15.25
CA ARG A 126 -1.02 3.98 -13.93
C ARG A 126 -2.42 4.02 -13.34
N THR A 127 -3.43 4.07 -14.20
CA THR A 127 -4.81 4.33 -13.79
C THR A 127 -5.75 3.17 -14.09
N ASP A 128 -5.46 2.34 -15.10
CA ASP A 128 -6.38 1.32 -15.61
C ASP A 128 -6.31 -0.05 -14.91
N ASN A 129 -5.41 -0.28 -13.93
CA ASN A 129 -5.22 -1.65 -13.42
C ASN A 129 -6.47 -2.26 -12.81
N ILE A 130 -7.43 -1.46 -12.34
CA ILE A 130 -8.71 -1.99 -11.87
C ILE A 130 -9.43 -2.85 -12.92
N TYR A 131 -9.25 -2.57 -14.22
CA TYR A 131 -9.89 -3.35 -15.28
C TYR A 131 -9.31 -4.75 -15.45
N ARG A 132 -8.11 -5.02 -14.90
CA ARG A 132 -7.60 -6.40 -14.80
C ARG A 132 -8.49 -7.23 -13.91
N LEU A 133 -8.93 -6.65 -12.79
CA LEU A 133 -9.86 -7.32 -11.88
C LEU A 133 -11.23 -7.48 -12.53
N ASN A 134 -11.73 -6.51 -13.30
CA ASN A 134 -12.99 -6.68 -14.04
C ASN A 134 -12.94 -7.86 -15.04
N ALA A 135 -11.80 -8.07 -15.71
CA ALA A 135 -11.62 -9.17 -16.64
C ALA A 135 -11.68 -10.54 -15.95
N GLU A 136 -11.12 -10.64 -14.74
CA GLU A 136 -11.17 -11.87 -13.94
C GLU A 136 -12.50 -12.01 -13.19
N SER A 137 -13.12 -10.89 -12.80
CA SER A 137 -14.28 -10.77 -11.91
C SER A 137 -14.12 -11.44 -10.55
N LYS A 138 -12.91 -11.87 -10.18
CA LYS A 138 -12.61 -12.61 -8.96
C LYS A 138 -11.30 -12.20 -8.32
N ILE A 139 -11.19 -12.41 -7.01
CA ILE A 139 -9.98 -12.15 -6.23
C ILE A 139 -9.82 -13.20 -5.12
N ALA A 140 -8.58 -13.51 -4.74
CA ALA A 140 -8.28 -14.40 -3.62
C ALA A 140 -8.18 -13.64 -2.30
N LEU A 141 -8.45 -14.34 -1.20
CA LEU A 141 -8.06 -13.91 0.14
C LEU A 141 -6.53 -13.93 0.29
N ASN A 142 -5.98 -13.06 1.14
CA ASN A 142 -4.56 -13.05 1.44
C ASN A 142 -4.11 -14.39 2.06
N ASP A 143 -4.92 -15.04 2.89
CA ASP A 143 -4.55 -16.37 3.43
C ASP A 143 -4.48 -17.48 2.38
N ASP A 144 -5.26 -17.38 1.29
CA ASP A 144 -5.24 -18.37 0.22
C ASP A 144 -4.15 -18.09 -0.83
N TYR A 145 -3.71 -16.84 -0.97
CA TYR A 145 -2.66 -16.45 -1.90
C TYR A 145 -1.76 -15.35 -1.34
N ARG A 146 -1.03 -15.68 -0.27
CA ARG A 146 -0.34 -14.70 0.58
C ARG A 146 0.70 -13.85 -0.12
N TYR A 147 0.75 -12.57 0.25
CA TYR A 147 1.91 -11.71 -0.03
C TYR A 147 3.13 -12.20 0.75
N THR A 148 4.12 -12.74 0.05
CA THR A 148 5.11 -13.64 0.67
C THR A 148 6.56 -13.27 0.38
N LYS A 149 7.50 -13.92 1.05
CA LYS A 149 8.91 -13.98 0.65
C LYS A 149 9.20 -15.37 0.08
N GLY A 150 10.10 -15.41 -0.89
CA GLY A 150 10.48 -16.68 -1.49
C GLY A 150 11.73 -16.56 -2.34
N HIS A 151 12.26 -17.72 -2.71
CA HIS A 151 13.44 -17.83 -3.57
C HIS A 151 13.04 -17.64 -5.03
N TYR A 152 13.66 -16.66 -5.69
CA TYR A 152 13.47 -16.41 -7.12
C TYR A 152 14.79 -16.12 -7.82
N LYS A 153 14.85 -16.40 -9.11
CA LYS A 153 15.95 -15.98 -9.99
C LYS A 153 15.40 -15.30 -11.23
N LYS A 154 16.32 -14.81 -12.08
CA LYS A 154 15.96 -14.29 -13.40
C LYS A 154 16.45 -15.23 -14.49
N VAL A 155 15.55 -15.65 -15.35
CA VAL A 155 15.83 -16.39 -16.59
C VAL A 155 15.29 -15.53 -17.73
N ASP A 156 16.16 -15.14 -18.66
CA ASP A 156 15.82 -14.27 -19.80
C ASP A 156 15.06 -12.98 -19.41
N GLY A 157 15.45 -12.40 -18.27
CA GLY A 157 14.85 -11.17 -17.74
C GLY A 157 13.53 -11.37 -16.98
N VAL A 158 12.93 -12.55 -17.06
CA VAL A 158 11.70 -12.94 -16.37
C VAL A 158 12.03 -13.51 -14.99
N ARG A 159 11.23 -13.19 -13.97
CA ARG A 159 11.37 -13.79 -12.64
C ARG A 159 10.69 -15.15 -12.63
N VAL A 160 11.40 -16.14 -12.11
CA VAL A 160 10.88 -17.51 -11.94
C VAL A 160 11.20 -17.99 -10.53
N ALA A 161 10.37 -18.90 -10.03
CA ALA A 161 10.59 -19.55 -8.75
C ALA A 161 11.92 -20.30 -8.74
N SER A 162 12.54 -20.38 -7.58
CA SER A 162 13.81 -21.06 -7.36
C SER A 162 13.84 -21.69 -5.97
N THR A 163 14.91 -22.41 -5.66
CA THR A 163 15.18 -22.94 -4.33
C THR A 163 16.37 -22.23 -3.69
N GLU A 164 16.59 -22.47 -2.40
CA GLU A 164 17.74 -21.96 -1.64
C GLU A 164 19.08 -22.48 -2.19
N ASP A 165 19.11 -23.73 -2.67
CA ASP A 165 20.32 -24.38 -3.20
C ASP A 165 20.81 -23.79 -4.54
N ASP A 166 19.96 -23.02 -5.23
CA ASP A 166 20.35 -22.38 -6.48
C ASP A 166 21.20 -21.14 -6.20
N LYS A 167 22.47 -21.19 -6.61
CA LYS A 167 23.46 -20.11 -6.44
C LYS A 167 23.03 -18.77 -7.06
N ALA A 168 22.11 -18.77 -8.02
CA ALA A 168 21.57 -17.56 -8.64
C ALA A 168 20.28 -17.05 -7.96
N ALA A 169 19.74 -17.79 -7.00
CA ALA A 169 18.54 -17.42 -6.28
C ALA A 169 18.77 -16.19 -5.40
N LYS A 170 17.69 -15.43 -5.25
CA LYS A 170 17.54 -14.35 -4.29
C LYS A 170 16.30 -14.63 -3.48
N TYR A 171 16.36 -14.36 -2.18
CA TYR A 171 15.21 -14.45 -1.30
C TYR A 171 14.57 -13.07 -1.10
N GLY A 172 13.25 -12.99 -1.08
CA GLY A 172 12.51 -11.78 -0.66
C GLY A 172 11.22 -11.50 -1.42
N THR A 173 10.57 -10.37 -1.12
CA THR A 173 9.20 -10.03 -1.57
C THR A 173 9.04 -9.80 -3.07
N ARG A 174 10.13 -9.72 -3.83
CA ARG A 174 10.07 -9.74 -5.30
C ARG A 174 9.57 -11.07 -5.87
N TYR A 175 9.51 -12.11 -5.04
CA TYR A 175 8.87 -13.37 -5.36
C TYR A 175 7.39 -13.22 -5.73
N ASN A 176 6.68 -12.26 -5.14
CA ASN A 176 5.26 -11.97 -5.42
C ASN A 176 4.94 -11.61 -6.88
N TRP A 177 5.95 -11.33 -7.71
CA TRP A 177 5.77 -11.10 -9.14
C TRP A 177 5.66 -12.37 -9.98
N ILE A 178 5.88 -13.53 -9.38
CA ILE A 178 5.69 -14.84 -10.02
C ILE A 178 4.23 -15.24 -9.79
N SER A 179 3.54 -15.58 -10.88
CA SER A 179 2.16 -16.04 -10.79
C SER A 179 2.12 -17.54 -10.52
N PHE A 180 1.33 -17.90 -9.51
CA PHE A 180 0.83 -19.24 -9.23
C PHE A 180 -0.69 -19.21 -9.09
N LYS A 181 -1.35 -18.26 -9.78
CA LYS A 181 -2.80 -18.05 -9.71
C LYS A 181 -3.56 -19.34 -10.03
N ASP A 182 -3.04 -20.12 -10.98
CA ASP A 182 -3.65 -21.38 -11.44
C ASP A 182 -3.54 -22.52 -10.40
N GLU A 183 -2.76 -22.35 -9.33
CA GLU A 183 -2.66 -23.29 -8.22
C GLU A 183 -3.75 -23.07 -7.15
N ILE A 184 -4.44 -21.92 -7.20
CA ILE A 184 -5.54 -21.62 -6.28
C ILE A 184 -6.81 -22.29 -6.77
N SER A 185 -7.49 -23.00 -5.87
CA SER A 185 -8.79 -23.60 -6.17
C SER A 185 -9.86 -22.53 -6.43
N LYS A 186 -10.67 -22.70 -7.47
CA LYS A 186 -11.66 -21.70 -7.91
C LYS A 186 -12.74 -21.38 -6.87
N ASP A 187 -13.03 -22.30 -5.96
CA ASP A 187 -13.97 -22.13 -4.84
C ASP A 187 -13.43 -21.24 -3.71
N LYS A 188 -12.11 -20.99 -3.69
CA LYS A 188 -11.47 -20.05 -2.75
C LYS A 188 -11.45 -18.61 -3.25
N LEU A 189 -11.95 -18.37 -4.47
CA LEU A 189 -11.99 -17.04 -5.07
C LEU A 189 -13.32 -16.37 -4.75
N LEU A 190 -13.25 -15.12 -4.28
CA LEU A 190 -14.40 -14.27 -4.05
C LEU A 190 -14.78 -13.56 -5.35
N ASP A 191 -16.08 -13.50 -5.62
CA ASP A 191 -16.59 -12.68 -6.71
C ASP A 191 -16.43 -11.19 -6.36
N THR A 192 -16.09 -10.38 -7.34
CA THR A 192 -15.94 -8.93 -7.20
C THR A 192 -16.94 -8.21 -8.08
N PRO A 193 -17.49 -7.06 -7.63
CA PRO A 193 -18.29 -6.24 -8.52
C PRO A 193 -17.42 -5.71 -9.67
N LYS A 194 -18.06 -5.34 -10.78
CA LYS A 194 -17.36 -4.56 -11.80
C LYS A 194 -17.08 -3.17 -11.24
N PHE A 195 -15.89 -2.65 -11.52
CA PHE A 195 -15.48 -1.32 -11.13
C PHE A 195 -15.28 -0.41 -12.34
N LYS A 196 -15.57 0.88 -12.16
CA LYS A 196 -15.15 1.98 -13.02
C LYS A 196 -14.07 2.80 -12.31
N ARG A 197 -13.27 3.54 -13.08
CA ARG A 197 -12.37 4.56 -12.52
C ARG A 197 -12.84 5.95 -12.94
N ASN A 198 -12.82 6.87 -11.99
CA ASN A 198 -12.96 8.30 -12.23
C ASN A 198 -11.57 8.94 -12.11
N VAL A 199 -11.16 9.71 -13.11
CA VAL A 199 -9.86 10.39 -13.12
C VAL A 199 -9.99 11.79 -12.56
N LEU A 200 -9.31 12.06 -11.45
CA LEU A 200 -9.24 13.39 -10.87
C LEU A 200 -7.99 14.14 -11.36
N LEU A 201 -6.90 13.40 -11.59
CA LEU A 201 -5.64 13.90 -12.15
C LEU A 201 -4.96 12.80 -12.97
N VAL A 202 -4.42 13.18 -14.13
CA VAL A 202 -3.49 12.37 -14.92
C VAL A 202 -2.38 13.28 -15.42
N ASP A 203 -1.14 12.81 -15.32
CA ASP A 203 -0.01 13.52 -15.91
C ASP A 203 -0.15 13.49 -17.43
N LYS A 204 -0.16 14.66 -18.07
CA LYS A 204 -0.35 14.80 -19.52
C LYS A 204 0.80 14.18 -20.31
N GLU A 205 1.98 14.10 -19.72
CA GLU A 205 3.15 13.44 -20.32
C GLU A 205 3.19 11.93 -20.04
N GLU A 206 2.20 11.41 -19.31
CA GLU A 206 2.15 10.03 -18.87
C GLU A 206 3.48 9.59 -18.23
N ASN A 207 4.03 10.42 -17.33
CA ASN A 207 5.30 10.17 -16.69
C ASN A 207 5.12 10.10 -15.17
N GLN A 208 5.18 8.89 -14.65
CA GLN A 208 4.99 8.63 -13.22
C GLN A 208 6.07 9.29 -12.33
N TRP A 209 7.18 9.75 -12.91
CA TRP A 209 8.23 10.42 -12.17
C TRP A 209 8.08 11.94 -12.13
N ASN A 210 7.08 12.51 -12.79
CA ASN A 210 6.81 13.93 -12.73
C ASN A 210 6.31 14.35 -11.35
N VAL A 211 6.60 15.60 -11.00
CA VAL A 211 6.20 16.28 -9.75
C VAL A 211 5.57 17.62 -10.10
N ALA A 212 4.87 18.24 -9.15
CA ALA A 212 4.13 19.48 -9.31
C ALA A 212 3.21 19.49 -10.56
N GLN A 213 2.54 18.35 -10.81
CA GLN A 213 1.60 18.21 -11.94
C GLN A 213 0.17 18.55 -11.55
N ALA A 214 -0.16 18.44 -10.26
CA ALA A 214 -1.50 18.69 -9.78
C ALA A 214 -1.91 20.16 -9.97
N PRO A 215 -3.18 20.44 -10.32
CA PRO A 215 -3.71 21.80 -10.29
C PRO A 215 -3.78 22.34 -8.85
N LEU A 216 -3.83 23.67 -8.69
CA LEU A 216 -3.84 24.30 -7.36
C LEU A 216 -5.06 23.89 -6.51
N ASN A 217 -6.21 23.62 -7.15
CA ASN A 217 -7.43 23.18 -6.48
C ASN A 217 -7.53 21.65 -6.27
N ILE A 218 -6.43 20.90 -6.41
CA ILE A 218 -6.49 19.43 -6.33
C ILE A 218 -6.94 18.92 -4.96
N VAL A 219 -6.59 19.64 -3.89
CA VAL A 219 -6.96 19.30 -2.51
C VAL A 219 -8.49 19.29 -2.38
N ASP A 220 -9.13 20.35 -2.84
CA ASP A 220 -10.60 20.47 -2.81
C ASP A 220 -11.27 19.41 -3.68
N LYS A 221 -10.73 19.14 -4.88
CA LYS A 221 -11.24 18.08 -5.75
C LYS A 221 -11.20 16.70 -5.09
N VAL A 222 -10.13 16.38 -4.35
CA VAL A 222 -10.02 15.11 -3.63
C VAL A 222 -10.99 15.07 -2.44
N LYS A 223 -11.12 16.15 -1.67
CA LYS A 223 -12.10 16.24 -0.58
C LYS A 223 -13.54 16.08 -1.09
N GLU A 224 -13.89 16.78 -2.16
CA GLU A 224 -15.21 16.69 -2.80
C GLU A 224 -15.48 15.26 -3.27
N ALA A 225 -14.50 14.60 -3.91
CA ALA A 225 -14.63 13.22 -4.34
C ALA A 225 -14.83 12.24 -3.17
N LEU A 226 -14.11 12.44 -2.05
CA LEU A 226 -14.26 11.64 -0.83
C LEU A 226 -15.66 11.80 -0.23
N VAL A 227 -16.15 13.04 -0.08
CA VAL A 227 -17.46 13.32 0.52
C VAL A 227 -18.61 12.86 -0.37
N THR A 228 -18.53 13.15 -1.67
CA THR A 228 -19.60 12.88 -2.64
C THR A 228 -19.79 11.37 -2.85
N ASN A 229 -18.70 10.67 -3.15
CA ASN A 229 -18.77 9.24 -3.48
C ASN A 229 -18.61 8.35 -2.25
N LYS A 230 -18.29 8.95 -1.08
CA LYS A 230 -18.01 8.24 0.17
C LYS A 230 -17.09 7.06 -0.03
N ALA A 231 -16.00 7.25 -0.78
CA ALA A 231 -15.10 6.19 -1.23
C ALA A 231 -13.64 6.67 -1.29
N PRO A 232 -12.65 5.81 -1.02
CA PRO A 232 -11.25 6.21 -1.01
C PRO A 232 -10.72 6.59 -2.40
N VAL A 233 -9.69 7.43 -2.40
CA VAL A 233 -9.01 7.94 -3.60
C VAL A 233 -7.60 7.37 -3.66
N LEU A 234 -7.22 6.80 -4.80
CA LEU A 234 -5.86 6.35 -5.06
C LEU A 234 -5.02 7.54 -5.54
N VAL A 235 -3.91 7.80 -4.86
CA VAL A 235 -2.97 8.85 -5.19
C VAL A 235 -1.65 8.25 -5.61
N ILE A 236 -1.16 8.67 -6.76
CA ILE A 236 0.15 8.34 -7.30
C ILE A 236 1.00 9.60 -7.29
N TYR A 237 2.19 9.50 -6.70
CA TYR A 237 3.07 10.63 -6.49
C TYR A 237 4.54 10.24 -6.58
N ASN A 238 5.42 11.24 -6.62
CA ASN A 238 6.86 11.02 -6.52
C ASN A 238 7.42 11.85 -5.39
N HIS A 239 8.04 11.18 -4.43
CA HIS A 239 8.72 11.80 -3.30
C HIS A 239 10.17 11.33 -3.25
N GLN A 240 11.12 12.28 -3.22
CA GLN A 240 12.55 11.98 -3.09
C GLN A 240 13.11 11.00 -4.15
N GLY A 241 12.53 11.00 -5.35
CA GLY A 241 12.98 10.16 -6.47
C GLY A 241 12.47 8.72 -6.38
N PHE A 242 11.54 8.47 -5.46
CA PHE A 242 10.77 7.26 -5.34
C PHE A 242 9.32 7.54 -5.76
N TRP A 243 8.86 6.80 -6.77
CA TRP A 243 7.48 6.81 -7.18
C TRP A 243 6.67 5.86 -6.31
N HIS A 244 5.53 6.33 -5.83
CA HIS A 244 4.72 5.60 -4.87
C HIS A 244 3.23 5.81 -5.09
N ALA A 245 2.43 4.89 -4.55
CA ALA A 245 0.98 4.92 -4.61
C ALA A 245 0.39 4.62 -3.23
N ASN A 246 -0.59 5.43 -2.83
CA ASN A 246 -1.28 5.36 -1.55
C ASN A 246 -2.79 5.51 -1.74
N ILE A 247 -3.53 5.24 -0.66
CA ILE A 247 -4.96 5.50 -0.57
C ILE A 247 -5.19 6.69 0.37
N VAL A 248 -5.92 7.70 -0.09
CA VAL A 248 -6.51 8.74 0.76
C VAL A 248 -7.94 8.32 1.07
N PHE A 249 -8.30 8.29 2.35
CA PHE A 249 -9.64 7.85 2.78
C PHE A 249 -10.34 8.83 3.74
N GLY A 250 -9.73 9.97 4.01
CA GLY A 250 -10.37 11.02 4.78
C GLY A 250 -9.48 12.25 4.92
N PHE A 251 -9.96 13.24 5.67
CA PHE A 251 -9.23 14.49 5.87
C PHE A 251 -9.70 15.25 7.11
N ASN A 252 -8.86 16.14 7.62
CA ASN A 252 -9.22 17.10 8.66
C ASN A 252 -8.50 18.43 8.42
N ASP A 253 -9.27 19.51 8.28
CA ASP A 253 -8.77 20.86 7.99
C ASP A 253 -8.07 21.53 9.18
N ASN A 254 -8.27 21.02 10.40
CA ASN A 254 -7.79 21.62 11.64
C ASN A 254 -6.49 21.01 12.17
N VAL A 255 -6.03 19.90 11.58
CA VAL A 255 -4.79 19.23 12.01
C VAL A 255 -3.60 20.16 11.80
N LYS A 256 -2.99 20.61 12.90
CA LYS A 256 -1.75 21.40 12.87
C LYS A 256 -0.59 20.53 12.38
N ASN A 257 0.26 21.09 11.52
CA ASN A 257 1.41 20.39 10.99
C ASN A 257 2.50 21.37 10.52
N GLU A 258 3.73 20.87 10.35
CA GLU A 258 4.89 21.65 9.89
C GLU A 258 5.32 21.28 8.45
N CYS A 259 4.46 20.57 7.72
CA CYS A 259 4.71 20.04 6.38
C CYS A 259 6.09 19.35 6.20
N PRO A 260 6.51 18.42 7.08
CA PRO A 260 7.85 17.82 7.00
C PRO A 260 8.05 16.96 5.75
N PHE A 261 6.98 16.40 5.19
CA PHE A 261 7.05 15.57 4.00
C PHE A 261 7.38 16.42 2.76
N VAL A 262 6.83 17.62 2.65
CA VAL A 262 7.13 18.50 1.51
C VAL A 262 8.43 19.29 1.72
N SER A 263 8.63 19.87 2.90
CA SER A 263 9.77 20.75 3.19
C SER A 263 11.12 20.01 3.12
N SER A 264 11.16 18.71 3.41
CA SER A 264 12.36 17.89 3.29
C SER A 264 12.73 17.49 1.86
N PHE A 265 11.86 17.73 0.87
CA PHE A 265 12.06 17.26 -0.50
C PHE A 265 13.28 17.91 -1.17
N LYS A 266 13.37 19.24 -1.15
CA LYS A 266 14.46 19.99 -1.80
C LYS A 266 15.83 19.68 -1.16
N PRO A 267 15.99 19.75 0.18
CA PRO A 267 17.24 19.38 0.83
C PRO A 267 17.73 17.97 0.43
N TYR A 268 16.84 16.98 0.43
CA TYR A 268 17.19 15.63 0.00
C TYR A 268 17.66 15.59 -1.46
N MET A 269 16.93 16.26 -2.37
CA MET A 269 17.29 16.27 -3.79
C MET A 269 18.67 16.90 -4.03
N ASP A 270 18.97 17.98 -3.32
CA ASP A 270 20.26 18.66 -3.40
C ASP A 270 21.40 17.78 -2.88
N GLU A 271 21.22 17.15 -1.72
CA GLU A 271 22.20 16.21 -1.16
C GLU A 271 22.51 15.08 -2.16
N ARG A 272 21.47 14.48 -2.77
CA ARG A 272 21.62 13.44 -3.79
C ARG A 272 22.32 13.95 -5.05
N SER A 273 22.06 15.20 -5.44
CA SER A 273 22.73 15.85 -6.57
C SER A 273 24.22 16.01 -6.33
N VAL A 274 24.61 16.54 -5.16
CA VAL A 274 26.01 16.70 -4.73
C VAL A 274 26.73 15.35 -4.71
N ALA A 275 26.15 14.34 -4.07
CA ALA A 275 26.75 12.99 -4.03
C ALA A 275 26.95 12.37 -5.42
N LEU A 276 26.05 12.68 -6.38
CA LEU A 276 26.20 12.23 -7.76
C LEU A 276 27.30 13.00 -8.52
N ILE A 277 27.50 14.29 -8.24
CA ILE A 277 28.59 15.09 -8.81
C ILE A 277 29.93 14.60 -8.30
N GLU A 278 30.08 14.35 -6.99
CA GLU A 278 31.29 13.77 -6.41
C GLU A 278 31.62 12.40 -7.01
N LYS A 279 30.59 11.55 -7.18
CA LYS A 279 30.73 10.26 -7.86
C LYS A 279 31.11 10.42 -9.33
N ALA A 280 30.62 11.45 -10.01
CA ALA A 280 31.00 11.75 -11.38
C ALA A 280 32.48 12.16 -11.48
N ASN A 281 32.95 12.99 -10.54
CA ASN A 281 34.33 13.49 -10.50
C ASN A 281 35.34 12.39 -10.20
N SER A 282 34.99 11.42 -9.35
CA SER A 282 35.83 10.25 -9.06
C SER A 282 35.75 9.13 -10.12
N THR A 283 34.84 9.22 -11.08
CA THR A 283 34.64 8.18 -12.09
C THR A 283 35.52 8.40 -13.32
N LYS A 284 36.41 7.43 -13.60
CA LYS A 284 37.30 7.46 -14.78
C LYS A 284 36.58 7.30 -16.12
N SER A 285 35.45 6.58 -16.15
CA SER A 285 34.71 6.30 -17.38
C SER A 285 33.90 7.53 -17.84
N PRO A 286 34.17 8.11 -19.03
CA PRO A 286 33.45 9.30 -19.51
C PRO A 286 31.93 9.09 -19.59
N LYS A 287 31.50 7.94 -20.13
CA LYS A 287 30.08 7.57 -20.22
C LYS A 287 29.38 7.48 -18.86
N LYS A 288 30.06 6.92 -17.85
CA LYS A 288 29.50 6.84 -16.49
C LYS A 288 29.48 8.22 -15.82
N LYS A 289 30.53 9.04 -16.02
CA LYS A 289 30.58 10.42 -15.55
C LYS A 289 29.41 11.25 -16.08
N GLU A 290 29.20 11.25 -17.39
CA GLU A 290 28.07 11.94 -18.03
C GLU A 290 26.71 11.45 -17.50
N LYS A 291 26.55 10.14 -17.33
CA LYS A 291 25.34 9.55 -16.73
C LYS A 291 25.07 10.09 -15.33
N TYR A 292 26.09 10.22 -14.48
CA TYR A 292 25.94 10.76 -13.13
C TYR A 292 25.63 12.25 -13.13
N LEU A 293 26.30 13.05 -13.96
CA LEU A 293 26.01 14.48 -14.10
C LEU A 293 24.59 14.74 -14.58
N ARG A 294 24.13 13.98 -15.59
CA ARG A 294 22.73 14.07 -16.07
C ARG A 294 21.74 13.67 -14.97
N LYS A 295 22.07 12.69 -14.13
CA LYS A 295 21.22 12.35 -12.98
C LYS A 295 21.21 13.47 -11.96
N ALA A 296 22.37 14.02 -11.57
CA ALA A 296 22.48 15.13 -10.64
C ALA A 296 21.60 16.31 -11.08
N LYS A 297 21.72 16.71 -12.36
CA LYS A 297 20.88 17.76 -12.95
C LYS A 297 19.38 17.49 -12.76
N ARG A 298 18.92 16.26 -13.04
CA ARG A 298 17.51 15.87 -12.86
C ARG A 298 17.05 15.90 -11.40
N PHE A 299 17.94 15.62 -10.45
CA PHE A 299 17.62 15.73 -9.02
C PHE A 299 17.40 17.20 -8.64
N THR A 300 18.34 18.08 -9.03
CA THR A 300 18.21 19.53 -8.84
C THR A 300 16.94 20.09 -9.49
N GLU A 301 16.72 19.82 -10.78
CA GLU A 301 15.52 20.29 -11.51
C GLU A 301 14.21 19.85 -10.85
N ARG A 302 14.14 18.63 -10.30
CA ARG A 302 12.94 18.15 -9.58
C ARG A 302 12.78 18.82 -8.22
N GLY A 303 13.88 18.99 -7.49
CA GLY A 303 13.90 19.72 -6.22
C GLY A 303 13.39 21.15 -6.41
N ASP A 304 13.95 21.87 -7.39
CA ASP A 304 13.56 23.23 -7.71
C ASP A 304 12.07 23.30 -8.10
N LYS A 305 11.59 22.36 -8.93
CA LYS A 305 10.18 22.31 -9.34
C LYS A 305 9.23 22.13 -8.15
N VAL A 306 9.56 21.27 -7.20
CA VAL A 306 8.75 21.09 -5.97
C VAL A 306 8.82 22.33 -5.09
N GLN A 307 10.02 22.89 -4.89
CA GLN A 307 10.23 24.10 -4.09
C GLN A 307 9.44 25.28 -4.66
N SER A 308 9.54 25.54 -5.97
CA SER A 308 8.78 26.62 -6.62
C SER A 308 7.27 26.42 -6.48
N ARG A 309 6.77 25.18 -6.61
CA ARG A 309 5.34 24.90 -6.37
C ARG A 309 4.95 25.10 -4.91
N PHE A 310 5.81 24.72 -3.97
CA PHE A 310 5.57 24.93 -2.54
C PHE A 310 5.51 26.42 -2.19
N GLU A 311 6.38 27.24 -2.78
CA GLU A 311 6.35 28.70 -2.64
C GLU A 311 5.11 29.32 -3.32
N GLU A 312 4.73 28.83 -4.51
CA GLU A 312 3.55 29.27 -5.25
C GLU A 312 2.26 29.13 -4.44
N ILE A 313 2.14 28.08 -3.62
CA ILE A 313 0.99 27.84 -2.74
C ILE A 313 1.09 28.53 -1.37
N GLY A 314 2.12 29.35 -1.15
CA GLY A 314 2.33 30.10 0.10
C GLY A 314 3.12 29.36 1.18
N GLY A 315 3.81 28.27 0.83
CA GLY A 315 4.56 27.44 1.77
C GLY A 315 3.65 26.50 2.58
N CYS A 316 4.06 26.19 3.81
CA CYS A 316 3.25 25.37 4.70
C CYS A 316 2.11 26.20 5.28
N SER A 317 0.86 25.78 5.04
CA SER A 317 -0.31 26.44 5.63
C SER A 317 -0.41 26.28 7.15
N GLY A 318 0.35 25.33 7.71
CA GLY A 318 0.37 25.01 9.13
C GLY A 318 -0.85 24.21 9.61
N LYS A 319 -1.77 23.85 8.71
CA LYS A 319 -3.02 23.18 9.03
C LYS A 319 -3.49 22.25 7.91
N GLY A 320 -4.34 21.29 8.26
CA GLY A 320 -4.97 20.41 7.28
C GLY A 320 -4.13 19.17 6.97
N ALA A 321 -4.78 18.00 7.05
CA ALA A 321 -4.16 16.74 6.66
C ALA A 321 -5.17 15.80 6.00
N PHE A 322 -4.68 14.95 5.11
CA PHE A 322 -5.34 13.75 4.63
C PHE A 322 -5.03 12.57 5.55
N TYR A 323 -5.99 11.65 5.65
CA TYR A 323 -5.78 10.32 6.22
C TYR A 323 -5.39 9.36 5.11
N VAL A 324 -4.24 8.72 5.28
CA VAL A 324 -3.56 7.95 4.24
C VAL A 324 -3.24 6.55 4.75
N ARG A 325 -3.49 5.53 3.92
CA ARG A 325 -2.95 4.18 4.07
C ARG A 325 -1.74 4.04 3.14
N ASP A 326 -0.63 3.60 3.70
CA ASP A 326 0.65 3.43 3.00
C ASP A 326 1.18 2.00 3.21
N SER A 327 2.08 1.54 2.34
CA SER A 327 2.68 0.20 2.36
C SER A 327 4.20 0.20 2.58
N ILE A 328 4.83 1.35 2.88
CA ILE A 328 6.29 1.47 3.06
C ILE A 328 6.78 1.79 4.48
N PHE A 329 5.86 2.00 5.43
CA PHE A 329 6.18 2.38 6.80
C PHE A 329 5.58 1.35 7.77
N PRO A 330 6.28 0.23 8.03
CA PRO A 330 5.82 -0.71 9.06
C PRO A 330 5.73 0.03 10.40
N ASN A 331 4.69 -0.28 11.17
CA ASN A 331 4.44 0.37 12.45
C ASN A 331 4.53 -0.69 13.55
N GLU A 332 5.44 -0.50 14.51
CA GLU A 332 5.74 -1.46 15.59
C GLU A 332 4.53 -1.82 16.45
N ASP A 333 3.53 -0.94 16.51
CA ASP A 333 2.30 -1.18 17.26
C ASP A 333 1.26 -2.01 16.49
N MET A 334 1.47 -2.26 15.21
CA MET A 334 0.57 -3.09 14.38
C MET A 334 0.90 -4.58 14.55
N PRO A 335 -0.05 -5.50 14.27
CA PRO A 335 0.22 -6.92 14.30
C PRO A 335 1.39 -7.34 13.42
N ILE A 336 2.12 -8.37 13.85
CA ILE A 336 3.20 -8.99 13.07
C ILE A 336 2.59 -9.74 11.88
N TYR A 337 3.12 -9.47 10.69
CA TYR A 337 2.81 -10.20 9.47
C TYR A 337 3.93 -11.17 9.12
N ASP A 338 3.57 -12.44 9.02
CA ASP A 338 4.46 -13.52 8.63
C ASP A 338 4.44 -13.71 7.11
N TYR A 339 5.58 -13.41 6.48
CA TYR A 339 5.73 -13.48 5.03
C TYR A 339 5.97 -14.90 4.54
N ASP A 340 6.56 -15.79 5.33
CA ASP A 340 6.85 -17.17 4.95
C ASP A 340 6.87 -18.05 6.20
N LEU A 341 5.75 -18.77 6.35
CA LEU A 341 5.41 -19.60 7.50
C LEU A 341 6.45 -20.69 7.85
N ASN A 342 7.41 -20.93 6.96
CA ASN A 342 8.45 -21.93 7.16
C ASN A 342 9.76 -21.33 7.68
N LYS A 343 9.83 -20.01 7.88
CA LYS A 343 11.08 -19.34 8.21
C LYS A 343 10.87 -18.18 9.19
N GLU A 344 11.26 -18.44 10.43
CA GLU A 344 11.19 -17.47 11.51
C GLU A 344 12.23 -16.34 11.34
N GLY A 345 11.90 -15.15 11.83
CA GLY A 345 12.79 -13.99 11.93
C GLY A 345 12.75 -13.02 10.76
N GLU A 346 11.84 -13.21 9.81
CA GLU A 346 11.65 -12.35 8.64
C GLU A 346 10.31 -11.61 8.62
N GLU A 347 9.48 -11.88 9.62
CA GLU A 347 8.23 -11.22 9.90
C GLU A 347 8.46 -9.73 10.17
N LYS A 348 7.47 -8.92 9.84
CA LYS A 348 7.46 -7.49 10.15
C LYS A 348 6.05 -7.05 10.48
N ASN A 349 5.94 -6.02 11.32
CA ASN A 349 4.65 -5.43 11.57
C ASN A 349 4.00 -4.92 10.29
N LEU A 350 2.67 -4.98 10.26
CA LEU A 350 1.86 -4.34 9.23
C LEU A 350 2.09 -2.81 9.23
N ASN A 351 1.69 -2.16 8.15
CA ASN A 351 1.68 -0.69 8.10
C ASN A 351 0.48 -0.13 8.86
N SER A 352 0.61 1.10 9.34
CA SER A 352 -0.49 1.83 9.96
C SER A 352 -1.69 1.95 9.01
N THR A 353 -2.90 1.74 9.55
CA THR A 353 -4.15 2.01 8.83
C THR A 353 -4.38 3.49 8.62
N LEU A 354 -3.77 4.36 9.45
CA LEU A 354 -3.91 5.80 9.39
C LEU A 354 -2.56 6.51 9.54
N ILE A 355 -2.21 7.28 8.51
CA ILE A 355 -1.07 8.19 8.49
C ILE A 355 -1.60 9.56 8.10
N LEU A 356 -1.16 10.59 8.82
CA LEU A 356 -1.47 11.98 8.46
C LEU A 356 -0.48 12.46 7.40
N ARG A 357 -1.01 13.06 6.33
CA ARG A 357 -0.23 13.73 5.28
C ARG A 357 -0.77 15.12 5.05
N GLU A 358 0.09 16.12 5.13
CA GLU A 358 -0.27 17.53 4.86
C GLU A 358 -0.88 17.71 3.46
N TYR A 359 -1.73 18.72 3.27
CA TYR A 359 -2.40 18.95 1.99
C TYR A 359 -1.42 19.32 0.86
N GLU A 360 -0.34 20.02 1.22
CA GLU A 360 0.73 20.47 0.33
C GLU A 360 1.40 19.29 -0.39
N TRP A 361 1.44 18.10 0.23
CA TRP A 361 2.00 16.89 -0.39
C TRP A 361 1.31 16.56 -1.72
N LEU A 362 -0.02 16.65 -1.76
CA LEU A 362 -0.79 16.33 -2.95
C LEU A 362 -0.47 17.32 -4.08
N THR A 363 -0.50 18.62 -3.78
CA THR A 363 -0.30 19.70 -4.77
C THR A 363 1.12 19.73 -5.33
N THR A 364 2.11 19.35 -4.53
CA THR A 364 3.53 19.43 -4.89
C THR A 364 4.09 18.15 -5.51
N THR A 365 3.56 16.97 -5.15
CA THR A 365 4.18 15.69 -5.55
C THR A 365 3.29 14.76 -6.37
N ALA A 366 1.96 14.92 -6.34
CA ALA A 366 1.06 14.03 -7.05
C ALA A 366 1.11 14.23 -8.56
N ASN A 367 0.94 13.13 -9.29
CA ASN A 367 0.91 13.13 -10.74
C ASN A 367 -0.24 12.29 -11.34
N HIS A 368 -0.79 11.32 -10.62
CA HIS A 368 -2.07 10.71 -11.01
C HIS A 368 -2.95 10.53 -9.78
N ILE A 369 -4.23 10.77 -9.92
CA ILE A 369 -5.22 10.61 -8.86
C ILE A 369 -6.48 10.04 -9.50
N ILE A 370 -6.91 8.90 -8.98
CA ILE A 370 -8.14 8.24 -9.44
C ILE A 370 -9.00 7.84 -8.25
N GLN A 371 -10.29 7.75 -8.50
CA GLN A 371 -11.23 7.11 -7.58
C GLN A 371 -11.79 5.87 -8.27
N ILE A 372 -11.83 4.76 -7.57
CA ILE A 372 -12.37 3.50 -8.07
C ILE A 372 -13.74 3.30 -7.43
N LEU A 373 -14.76 3.05 -8.24
CA LEU A 373 -16.16 2.95 -7.82
C LEU A 373 -16.81 1.72 -8.47
N PRO A 374 -17.85 1.12 -7.88
CA PRO A 374 -18.69 0.14 -8.57
C PRO A 374 -19.24 0.71 -9.88
N ALA A 375 -19.28 -0.11 -10.93
CA ALA A 375 -19.76 0.31 -12.25
C ALA A 375 -21.30 0.39 -12.35
N ASN A 376 -22.02 -0.24 -11.43
CA ASN A 376 -23.48 -0.41 -11.47
C ASN A 376 -24.24 0.62 -10.61
N GLU A 377 -23.59 1.72 -10.21
CA GLU A 377 -24.25 2.92 -9.65
C GLU A 377 -24.38 4.02 -10.71
#